data_AF-A0A7Y7HP58-F1
#
_entry.id   AF-A0A7Y7HP58-F1
#
_cell.length_a   1.000
_cell.length_b   1.000
_cell.length_c   1.000
_cell.angle_alpha   90.00
_cell.angle_beta   90.00
_cell.angle_gamma   90.00
#
_symmetry.space_group_name_H-M   'P 1'
#
loop_
_entity.id
_entity.type
_entity.pdbx_description
1 polymer ?
#
loop_
_entity_poly.entity_id
_entity_poly.type
_entity_poly.pdbx_seq_one_letter_code
_entity_poly.pdbx_strand_id
1 'polypeptide(L)'
;MDAIYKKWFDADSVEVTIELDNHDGFLSSQDIAALTGAPKNSKVLVRREEQSIAFIVSNDILDEDMYRYLVNESDGLSLYLNNAVMVLKEQFTNQGIGPRCVIREIFAAAALAHRVPIKFIKVEAVGNYESFHWVKHP
;
A
#
# COMPACT_ATOMS: atom_id res chain seq x y z
N MET A 1 -0.52 6.37 19.48
CA MET A 1 -0.13 6.92 18.17
C MET A 1 0.45 8.32 18.36
N ASP A 2 1.55 8.65 17.68
CA ASP A 2 2.22 9.95 17.76
C ASP A 2 1.49 11.07 16.97
N ALA A 3 1.97 12.30 17.11
CA ALA A 3 1.36 13.48 16.48
C ALA A 3 1.43 13.46 14.94
N ILE A 4 2.49 12.90 14.36
CA ILE A 4 2.65 12.78 12.90
C ILE A 4 1.63 11.78 12.37
N TYR A 5 1.43 10.66 13.07
CA TYR A 5 0.45 9.65 12.71
C TYR A 5 -0.96 10.25 12.66
N LYS A 6 -1.36 10.96 13.72
CA LYS A 6 -2.68 11.63 13.77
C LYS A 6 -2.84 12.72 12.71
N LYS A 7 -1.75 13.40 12.35
CA LYS A 7 -1.78 14.46 11.33
C LYS A 7 -2.04 13.90 9.94
N TRP A 8 -1.46 12.75 9.63
CA TRP A 8 -1.35 12.24 8.26
C TRP A 8 -2.20 11.02 7.95
N PHE A 9 -2.73 10.30 8.92
CA PHE A 9 -3.48 9.07 8.68
C PHE A 9 -4.85 9.11 9.32
N ASP A 10 -5.86 9.02 8.47
CA ASP A 10 -7.27 8.93 8.82
C ASP A 10 -7.97 8.03 7.79
N ALA A 11 -8.42 6.85 8.21
CA ALA A 11 -8.97 5.85 7.29
C ALA A 11 -10.27 6.32 6.64
N ASP A 12 -11.07 7.11 7.37
CA ASP A 12 -12.39 7.53 6.92
C ASP A 12 -12.31 8.63 5.85
N SER A 13 -11.15 9.28 5.73
CA SER A 13 -10.87 10.28 4.70
C SER A 13 -10.35 9.68 3.39
N VAL A 14 -10.13 8.36 3.33
CA VAL A 14 -9.57 7.69 2.15
C VAL A 14 -10.71 7.16 1.28
N GLU A 15 -10.72 7.55 0.02
CA GLU A 15 -11.68 7.07 -0.97
C GLU A 15 -11.16 5.76 -1.58
N VAL A 16 -11.96 4.70 -1.58
CA VAL A 16 -11.58 3.39 -2.13
C VAL A 16 -12.52 3.00 -3.26
N THR A 17 -11.96 2.70 -4.43
CA THR A 17 -12.67 2.16 -5.59
C THR A 17 -12.17 0.74 -5.85
N ILE A 18 -13.08 -0.23 -5.98
CA ILE A 18 -12.76 -1.64 -6.19
C ILE A 18 -13.23 -2.07 -7.59
N GLU A 19 -12.28 -2.36 -8.47
CA GLU A 19 -12.46 -2.92 -9.83
C GLU A 19 -12.03 -4.39 -9.85
N LEU A 20 -12.66 -5.20 -8.99
CA LEU A 20 -12.47 -6.65 -8.94
C LEU A 20 -13.77 -7.36 -9.35
N ASP A 21 -13.65 -8.41 -10.16
CA ASP A 21 -14.73 -9.35 -10.39
C ASP A 21 -15.07 -10.05 -9.07
N ASN A 22 -16.35 -10.05 -8.68
CA ASN A 22 -16.83 -10.58 -7.39
C ASN A 22 -16.22 -9.87 -6.15
N HIS A 23 -16.25 -8.54 -6.11
CA HIS A 23 -15.78 -7.73 -4.98
C HIS A 23 -16.58 -7.91 -3.67
N ASP A 24 -17.77 -8.53 -3.74
CA ASP A 24 -18.61 -8.86 -2.58
C ASP A 24 -17.86 -9.80 -1.62
N GLY A 25 -17.16 -9.22 -0.65
CA GLY A 25 -16.48 -9.95 0.42
C GLY A 25 -14.95 -9.89 0.43
N PHE A 26 -14.30 -9.08 -0.41
CA PHE A 26 -12.84 -8.93 -0.37
C PHE A 26 -12.36 -8.28 0.94
N LEU A 27 -12.43 -6.95 1.04
CA LEU A 27 -12.08 -6.18 2.22
C LEU A 27 -12.98 -4.95 2.28
N SER A 28 -13.22 -4.43 3.50
CA SER A 28 -13.91 -3.15 3.61
C SER A 28 -13.00 -2.02 3.12
N SER A 29 -13.58 -0.88 2.72
CA SER A 29 -12.79 0.30 2.33
C SER A 29 -11.85 0.75 3.45
N GLN A 30 -12.27 0.63 4.72
CA GLN A 30 -11.42 0.94 5.88
C GLN A 30 -10.25 -0.03 6.02
N ASP A 31 -10.49 -1.33 5.81
CA ASP A 31 -9.43 -2.35 5.82
C ASP A 31 -8.42 -2.08 4.71
N ILE A 32 -8.89 -1.73 3.50
CA ILE A 32 -8.04 -1.40 2.35
C ILE A 32 -7.22 -0.14 2.64
N ALA A 33 -7.84 0.93 3.15
CA ALA A 33 -7.14 2.16 3.51
C ALA A 33 -6.07 1.93 4.61
N ALA A 34 -6.34 1.04 5.56
CA ALA A 34 -5.38 0.65 6.59
C ALA A 34 -4.24 -0.22 6.02
N LEU A 35 -4.59 -1.24 5.25
CA LEU A 35 -3.64 -2.19 4.65
C LEU A 35 -2.69 -1.50 3.69
N THR A 36 -3.19 -0.56 2.89
CA THR A 36 -2.39 0.25 1.96
C THR A 36 -1.60 1.36 2.64
N GLY A 37 -1.68 1.50 3.97
CA GLY A 37 -0.99 2.55 4.71
C GLY A 37 -1.22 3.95 4.11
N ALA A 38 -2.37 4.18 3.48
CA ALA A 38 -2.63 5.37 2.69
C ALA A 38 -2.70 6.59 3.62
N PRO A 39 -2.03 7.71 3.27
CA PRO A 39 -2.24 8.98 3.94
C PRO A 39 -3.71 9.42 3.83
N LYS A 40 -4.15 10.31 4.72
CA LYS A 40 -5.48 10.90 4.67
C LYS A 40 -5.73 11.59 3.32
N ASN A 41 -6.99 11.64 2.89
CA ASN A 41 -7.42 12.20 1.60
C ASN A 41 -6.81 11.50 0.38
N SER A 42 -6.28 10.29 0.53
CA SER A 42 -5.83 9.50 -0.62
C SER A 42 -7.01 8.91 -1.38
N LYS A 43 -6.77 8.60 -2.65
CA LYS A 43 -7.64 7.73 -3.46
C LYS A 43 -6.92 6.41 -3.66
N VAL A 44 -7.61 5.31 -3.36
CA VAL A 44 -7.10 3.96 -3.55
C VAL A 44 -7.92 3.28 -4.64
N LEU A 45 -7.26 2.90 -5.73
CA LEU A 45 -7.82 2.02 -6.74
C LEU A 45 -7.34 0.60 -6.49
N VAL A 46 -8.28 -0.35 -6.38
CA VAL A 46 -8.02 -1.77 -6.23
C VAL A 46 -8.43 -2.49 -7.50
N ARG A 47 -7.50 -3.14 -8.19
CA ARG A 47 -7.81 -3.87 -9.43
C ARG A 47 -6.95 -5.11 -9.59
N ARG A 48 -7.39 -6.02 -10.46
CA ARG A 48 -6.59 -7.21 -10.83
C ARG A 48 -5.50 -6.80 -11.82
N GLU A 49 -4.26 -7.16 -11.53
CA GLU A 49 -3.13 -7.05 -12.47
C GLU A 49 -2.44 -8.41 -12.57
N GLU A 50 -2.65 -9.08 -13.71
CA GLU A 50 -2.15 -10.43 -13.99
C GLU A 50 -2.51 -11.42 -12.86
N GLN A 51 -1.51 -11.89 -12.11
CA GLN A 51 -1.63 -12.85 -11.00
C GLN A 51 -1.71 -12.18 -9.62
N SER A 52 -1.83 -10.85 -9.57
CA SER A 52 -1.83 -10.06 -8.34
C SER A 52 -3.05 -9.14 -8.23
N ILE A 53 -3.32 -8.64 -7.03
CA ILE A 53 -4.24 -7.53 -6.81
C ILE A 53 -3.40 -6.29 -6.53
N ALA A 54 -3.54 -5.28 -7.38
CA ALA A 54 -2.86 -4.00 -7.23
C ALA A 54 -3.70 -3.06 -6.35
N PHE A 55 -3.03 -2.39 -5.42
CA PHE A 55 -3.52 -1.22 -4.71
C PHE A 55 -2.71 -0.02 -5.18
N ILE A 56 -3.37 0.88 -5.90
CA ILE A 56 -2.76 2.09 -6.46
C ILE A 56 -3.26 3.27 -5.62
N VAL A 57 -2.33 3.97 -4.98
CA VAL A 57 -2.65 5.04 -4.03
C VAL A 57 -2.18 6.38 -4.57
N SER A 58 -3.13 7.25 -4.88
CA SER A 58 -2.89 8.63 -5.30
C SER A 58 -3.07 9.59 -4.13
N ASN A 59 -2.12 10.50 -3.94
CA ASN A 59 -2.20 11.55 -2.91
C ASN A 59 -1.30 12.74 -3.29
N ASP A 60 -1.70 13.96 -2.93
CA ASP A 60 -0.95 15.18 -3.22
C ASP A 60 0.46 15.23 -2.59
N ILE A 61 0.74 14.40 -1.57
CA ILE A 61 2.07 14.33 -0.94
C ILE A 61 3.03 13.40 -1.67
N LEU A 62 2.53 12.56 -2.58
CA LEU A 62 3.32 11.62 -3.35
C LEU A 62 3.79 12.28 -4.64
N ASP A 63 5.00 11.93 -5.09
CA ASP A 63 5.56 12.42 -6.35
C ASP A 63 5.02 11.62 -7.55
N GLU A 64 4.75 10.33 -7.31
CA GLU A 64 4.04 9.40 -8.19
C GLU A 64 3.10 8.52 -7.36
N ASP A 65 2.14 7.87 -8.01
CA ASP A 65 1.24 6.95 -7.31
C ASP A 65 2.04 5.86 -6.57
N MET A 66 1.61 5.54 -5.35
CA MET A 66 2.17 4.43 -4.59
C MET A 66 1.53 3.12 -5.05
N TYR A 67 2.36 2.12 -5.38
CA TYR A 67 1.93 0.81 -5.85
C TYR A 67 2.22 -0.27 -4.83
N ARG A 68 1.19 -1.05 -4.50
CA ARG A 68 1.31 -2.24 -3.64
C ARG A 68 0.60 -3.42 -4.27
N TYR A 69 1.17 -4.60 -4.15
CA TYR A 69 0.65 -5.82 -4.78
C TYR A 69 0.39 -6.89 -3.75
N LEU A 70 -0.85 -7.36 -3.67
CA LEU A 70 -1.20 -8.59 -2.96
C LEU A 70 -0.98 -9.76 -3.89
N VAL A 71 -0.02 -10.63 -3.54
CA VAL A 71 0.44 -11.72 -4.39
C VAL A 71 0.27 -13.04 -3.68
N ASN A 72 -0.19 -14.06 -4.42
CA ASN A 72 -0.24 -15.44 -3.94
C ASN A 72 1.18 -16.01 -3.84
N GLU A 73 1.47 -16.64 -2.72
CA GLU A 73 2.63 -17.53 -2.61
C GLU A 73 2.43 -18.79 -3.46
N SER A 74 3.53 -19.49 -3.72
CA SER A 74 3.52 -20.76 -4.48
C SER A 74 2.70 -21.86 -3.82
N ASP A 75 2.44 -21.75 -2.51
CA ASP A 75 1.57 -22.67 -1.77
C ASP A 75 0.08 -22.48 -2.08
N GLY A 76 -0.31 -21.36 -2.72
CA GLY A 76 -1.69 -21.03 -3.07
C GLY A 76 -2.61 -20.78 -1.86
N LEU A 77 -2.08 -20.84 -0.63
CA LEU A 77 -2.82 -20.72 0.62
C LEU A 77 -2.46 -19.46 1.40
N SER A 78 -1.36 -18.82 1.03
CA SER A 78 -0.86 -17.63 1.70
C SER A 78 -0.55 -16.50 0.73
N LEU A 79 -0.55 -15.29 1.28
CA LEU A 79 -0.37 -14.06 0.55
C LEU A 79 0.86 -13.33 1.08
N TYR A 80 1.47 -12.52 0.23
CA TYR A 80 2.37 -11.46 0.66
C TYR A 80 1.97 -10.13 0.02
N LEU A 81 2.34 -9.04 0.69
CA LEU A 81 2.15 -7.70 0.17
C LEU A 81 3.51 -7.17 -0.30
N ASN A 82 3.62 -6.80 -1.57
CA ASN A 82 4.82 -6.18 -2.12
C ASN A 82 4.63 -4.66 -2.24
N ASN A 83 5.47 -3.88 -1.59
CA ASN A 83 5.53 -2.44 -1.78
C ASN A 83 6.49 -2.13 -2.91
N ALA A 84 5.94 -1.83 -4.09
CA ALA A 84 6.72 -1.63 -5.31
C ALA A 84 7.18 -0.18 -5.48
N VAL A 85 6.35 0.80 -5.13
CA VAL A 85 6.66 2.23 -5.31
C VAL A 85 6.13 3.03 -4.14
N MET A 86 6.97 3.87 -3.53
CA MET A 86 6.55 4.87 -2.54
C MET A 86 7.50 6.07 -2.58
N VAL A 87 7.15 7.09 -3.36
CA VAL A 87 7.94 8.32 -3.51
C VAL A 87 7.16 9.50 -2.96
N LEU A 88 7.67 10.08 -1.87
CA LEU A 88 7.15 11.33 -1.33
C LEU A 88 7.77 12.51 -2.08
N LYS A 89 7.01 13.59 -2.28
CA LYS A 89 7.60 14.87 -2.71
C LYS A 89 8.63 15.32 -1.68
N GLU A 90 9.70 15.96 -2.14
CA GLU A 90 10.87 16.35 -1.34
C GLU A 90 10.51 17.03 0.00
N GLN A 91 9.53 17.95 -0.03
CA GLN A 91 9.05 18.69 1.15
C GLN A 91 8.42 17.81 2.26
N PHE A 92 8.07 16.55 1.96
CA PHE A 92 7.45 15.59 2.87
C PHE A 92 8.38 14.47 3.34
N THR A 93 9.52 14.26 2.66
CA THR A 93 10.43 13.12 2.90
C THR A 93 10.93 13.05 4.35
N ASN A 94 11.28 14.19 4.95
CA ASN A 94 11.83 14.24 6.31
C ASN A 94 10.77 14.30 7.43
N GLN A 95 9.48 14.20 7.09
CA GLN A 95 8.39 14.25 8.06
C GLN A 95 8.06 12.87 8.64
N GLY A 96 8.78 11.82 8.25
CA GLY A 96 8.60 10.46 8.75
C GLY A 96 7.27 9.82 8.33
N ILE A 97 6.68 10.27 7.21
CA ILE A 97 5.41 9.75 6.69
C ILE A 97 5.62 8.33 6.14
N GLY A 98 6.63 8.13 5.28
CA GLY A 98 6.91 6.84 4.65
C GLY A 98 7.05 5.67 5.64
N PRO A 99 7.92 5.77 6.67
CA PRO A 99 8.01 4.73 7.70
C PRO A 99 6.67 4.45 8.40
N ARG A 100 5.83 5.47 8.62
CA ARG A 100 4.51 5.32 9.24
C ARG A 100 3.49 4.67 8.31
N CYS A 101 3.60 4.87 6.99
CA CYS A 101 2.82 4.12 5.99
C CYS A 101 3.08 2.61 6.12
N VAL A 102 4.37 2.22 6.19
CA VAL A 102 4.78 0.81 6.30
C VAL A 102 4.39 0.23 7.67
N ILE A 103 4.59 0.97 8.75
CA ILE A 103 4.17 0.51 10.09
C ILE A 103 2.65 0.27 10.16
N ARG A 104 1.85 1.20 9.60
CA ARG A 104 0.39 1.07 9.56
C ARG A 104 -0.03 -0.18 8.78
N GLU A 105 0.60 -0.42 7.64
CA GLU A 105 0.40 -1.62 6.84
C GLU A 105 0.70 -2.91 7.62
N ILE A 106 1.85 -2.97 8.31
CA ILE A 106 2.22 -4.15 9.11
C ILE A 106 1.14 -4.45 10.17
N PHE A 107 0.68 -3.43 10.89
CA PHE A 107 -0.37 -3.62 11.89
C PHE A 107 -1.71 -4.02 11.27
N ALA A 108 -2.07 -3.46 10.11
CA ALA A 108 -3.29 -3.82 9.40
C ALA A 108 -3.24 -5.27 8.87
N ALA A 109 -2.13 -5.68 8.26
CA ALA A 109 -1.93 -7.05 7.79
C ALA A 109 -2.02 -8.06 8.94
N ALA A 110 -1.41 -7.76 10.08
CA ALA A 110 -1.50 -8.60 11.28
C ALA A 110 -2.95 -8.70 11.81
N ALA A 111 -3.70 -7.60 11.83
CA ALA A 111 -5.09 -7.59 12.26
C ALA A 111 -6.03 -8.35 11.29
N LEU A 112 -5.68 -8.39 10.01
CA LEU A 112 -6.46 -9.04 8.95
C LEU A 112 -6.09 -10.51 8.72
N ALA A 113 -5.11 -11.06 9.46
CA ALA A 113 -4.57 -12.40 9.21
C ALA A 113 -5.62 -13.54 9.16
N HIS A 114 -6.75 -13.39 9.86
CA HIS A 114 -7.86 -14.37 9.83
C HIS A 114 -8.75 -14.27 8.58
N ARG A 115 -8.72 -13.15 7.86
CA ARG A 115 -9.52 -12.88 6.66
C ARG A 115 -8.68 -12.96 5.39
N VAL A 116 -7.46 -12.44 5.47
CA VAL A 116 -6.48 -12.39 4.38
C VAL A 116 -5.14 -12.86 4.96
N PRO A 117 -4.70 -14.11 4.70
CA PRO A 117 -3.54 -14.70 5.36
C PRO A 117 -2.21 -14.15 4.77
N ILE A 118 -1.95 -12.87 5.03
CA ILE A 118 -0.71 -12.18 4.65
C ILE A 118 0.40 -12.64 5.61
N LYS A 119 1.37 -13.42 5.11
CA LYS A 119 2.47 -13.96 5.93
C LYS A 119 3.58 -12.95 6.18
N PHE A 120 3.89 -12.12 5.18
CA PHE A 120 4.95 -11.13 5.27
C PHE A 120 4.71 -9.99 4.28
N ILE A 121 5.43 -8.88 4.50
CA ILE A 121 5.45 -7.72 3.63
C ILE A 121 6.86 -7.61 3.04
N LYS A 122 6.95 -7.56 1.73
CA LYS A 122 8.19 -7.26 0.99
C LYS A 122 8.22 -5.78 0.70
N VAL A 123 9.30 -5.12 1.11
CA VAL A 123 9.54 -3.72 0.76
C VAL A 123 10.69 -3.71 -0.23
N GLU A 124 10.35 -3.60 -1.50
CA GLU A 124 11.32 -3.27 -2.53
C GLU A 124 11.44 -1.75 -2.47
N ALA A 125 12.48 -1.23 -1.83
CA ALA A 125 12.70 0.20 -1.70
C ALA A 125 13.03 0.80 -3.08
N VAL A 126 12.03 0.93 -3.96
CA VAL A 126 12.18 1.57 -5.26
C VAL A 126 11.56 2.95 -5.16
N GLY A 127 12.38 3.88 -4.69
CA GLY A 127 12.13 5.30 -4.86
C GLY A 127 12.85 5.77 -6.11
N ASN A 128 12.10 6.09 -7.16
CA ASN A 128 12.56 6.65 -8.43
C ASN A 128 13.56 5.78 -9.23
N TYR A 129 13.10 5.21 -10.35
CA TYR A 129 13.91 4.48 -11.33
C TYR A 129 15.14 5.27 -11.83
N GLU A 130 15.07 6.61 -11.80
CA GLU A 130 16.19 7.49 -12.18
C GLU A 130 17.18 7.76 -11.04
N SER A 131 16.78 7.66 -9.77
CA SER A 131 17.61 8.06 -8.62
C SER A 131 18.66 7.03 -8.21
N PHE A 132 18.59 5.78 -8.69
CA PHE A 132 19.45 4.70 -8.21
C PHE A 132 20.41 4.10 -9.25
N HIS A 133 20.43 4.55 -10.51
CA HIS A 133 21.31 4.02 -11.58
C HIS A 133 21.22 2.49 -11.78
N TRP A 134 20.08 1.86 -11.48
CA TRP A 134 19.92 0.42 -11.72
C TRP A 134 19.54 0.17 -13.18
N VAL A 135 20.32 -0.66 -13.85
CA VAL A 135 20.18 -1.00 -15.27
C VAL A 135 18.81 -1.62 -15.49
N LYS A 136 18.03 -1.04 -16.42
CA LYS A 136 16.79 -1.64 -16.91
C LYS A 136 17.11 -2.98 -17.55
N HIS A 137 16.77 -4.07 -16.84
CA HIS A 137 16.77 -5.47 -17.29
C HIS A 137 18.14 -6.12 -17.47
N PRO A 138 18.20 -7.43 -17.20
CA PRO A 138 18.01 -8.41 -18.28
C PRO A 138 16.61 -9.03 -18.32
#